data_AF-A0A9X7M209-F1
#
_entry.id   AF-A0A9X7M209-F1
#
_cell.length_a   1.000
_cell.length_b   1.000
_cell.length_c   1.000
_cell.angle_alpha   90.00
_cell.angle_beta   90.00
_cell.angle_gamma   90.00
#
_symmetry.space_group_name_H-M   'P 1'
#
loop_
_entity.id
_entity.type
_entity.pdbx_description
1 polymer ?
#
loop_
_entity_poly.entity_id
_entity_poly.type
_entity_poly.pdbx_seq_one_letter_code
_entity_poly.pdbx_strand_id
1 'polypeptide(L)'
;MNTFEKQLEEKKRQQKMDRIFNHAVNGEAYFHSPSYKWKSIVLQHFNKIQRKEMSIEQLVSLLEKEGMRFAQSKSLIRYPVIDCLKHIAKISGANIEL
;
A
#
# COMPACT_ATOMS: atom_id res chain seq x y z
N MET A 1 17.74 24.38 -2.78
CA MET A 1 17.55 23.40 -1.70
C MET A 1 18.91 23.05 -1.12
N ASN A 2 19.18 23.46 0.13
CA ASN A 2 20.45 23.18 0.80
C ASN A 2 20.50 21.73 1.32
N THR A 3 21.68 21.22 1.69
CA THR A 3 21.88 19.82 2.13
C THR A 3 21.01 19.47 3.34
N PHE A 4 20.79 20.40 4.25
CA PHE A 4 19.98 20.21 5.46
C PHE A 4 18.48 20.03 5.13
N GLU A 5 17.95 20.82 4.21
CA GLU A 5 16.57 20.69 3.72
C GLU A 5 16.33 19.33 3.08
N LYS A 6 17.26 18.86 2.24
CA LYS A 6 17.19 17.52 1.62
C LYS A 6 17.16 16.40 2.67
N GLN A 7 18.04 16.47 3.66
CA GLN A 7 18.08 15.49 4.76
C GLN A 7 16.79 15.50 5.57
N LEU A 8 16.21 16.68 5.82
CA LEU A 8 14.95 16.81 6.55
C LEU A 8 13.78 16.22 5.75
N GLU A 9 13.72 16.46 4.44
CA GLU A 9 12.70 15.88 3.57
C GLU A 9 12.81 14.35 3.47
N GLU A 10 14.03 13.84 3.33
CA GLU A 10 14.28 12.40 3.30
C GLU A 10 13.87 11.72 4.61
N LYS A 11 14.19 12.34 5.75
CA LYS A 11 13.74 11.86 7.07
C LYS A 11 12.22 11.83 7.18
N LYS A 12 11.53 12.90 6.72
CA LYS A 12 10.06 12.95 6.70
C LYS A 12 9.47 11.87 5.78
N ARG A 13 10.09 11.64 4.62
CA ARG A 13 9.70 10.59 3.67
C ARG A 13 9.84 9.21 4.31
N GLN A 14 10.98 8.92 4.93
CA GLN A 14 11.21 7.65 5.60
C GLN A 14 10.20 7.41 6.72
N GLN A 15 9.93 8.42 7.56
CA GLN A 15 8.91 8.33 8.61
C GLN A 15 7.51 8.01 8.07
N LYS A 16 7.13 8.56 6.90
CA LYS A 16 5.86 8.19 6.25
C LYS A 16 5.87 6.74 5.79
N MET A 17 6.97 6.27 5.20
CA MET A 17 7.11 4.87 4.77
C MET A 17 7.01 3.91 5.97
N ASP A 18 7.72 4.19 7.06
CA ASP A 18 7.69 3.37 8.26
C ASP A 18 6.27 3.28 8.85
N ARG A 19 5.54 4.41 8.88
CA ARG A 19 4.14 4.43 9.33
C ARG A 19 3.20 3.60 8.45
N ILE A 20 3.49 3.47 7.16
CA ILE A 20 2.70 2.65 6.23
C ILE A 20 3.03 1.18 6.41
N PHE A 21 4.32 0.82 6.44
CA PHE A 21 4.74 -0.58 6.46
C PHE A 21 4.53 -1.25 7.83
N ASN A 22 4.69 -0.50 8.92
CA ASN A 22 4.51 -1.01 10.29
C ASN A 22 3.04 -0.99 10.77
N HIS A 23 2.12 -0.44 9.98
CA HIS A 23 0.70 -0.46 10.34
C HIS A 23 0.13 -1.86 10.16
N ALA A 24 -0.40 -2.47 11.22
CA ALA A 24 -1.09 -3.74 11.14
C ALA A 24 -2.40 -3.58 10.35
N VAL A 25 -2.50 -4.28 9.23
CA VAL A 25 -3.68 -4.27 8.35
C VAL A 25 -4.58 -5.47 8.64
N ASN A 26 -5.89 -5.24 8.68
CA ASN A 26 -6.86 -6.32 8.89
C ASN A 26 -6.84 -7.29 7.71
N GLY A 27 -6.66 -8.58 7.98
CA GLY A 27 -6.51 -9.59 6.93
C GLY A 27 -5.08 -9.74 6.42
N GLU A 28 -4.06 -9.22 7.12
CA GLU A 28 -2.64 -9.49 6.79
C GLU A 28 -2.33 -10.99 6.69
N ALA A 29 -2.95 -11.81 7.55
CA ALA A 29 -2.81 -13.27 7.53
C ALA A 29 -3.38 -13.93 6.25
N TYR A 30 -4.09 -13.17 5.40
CA TYR A 30 -4.55 -13.66 4.10
C TYR A 30 -3.42 -13.71 3.08
N PHE A 31 -2.25 -13.13 3.38
CA PHE A 31 -1.04 -13.26 2.60
C PHE A 31 -0.09 -14.27 3.26
N HIS A 32 0.50 -15.15 2.47
CA HIS A 32 1.66 -15.93 2.90
C HIS A 32 2.96 -15.12 2.80
N SER A 33 2.93 -14.02 2.05
CA SER A 33 4.08 -13.16 1.83
C SER A 33 4.26 -12.14 2.97
N PRO A 34 5.51 -11.73 3.28
CA PRO A 34 5.77 -10.68 4.28
C PRO A 34 4.99 -9.40 3.98
N SER A 35 4.47 -8.75 5.04
CA SER A 35 3.58 -7.59 4.91
C SER A 35 4.19 -6.45 4.09
N TYR A 36 5.48 -6.18 4.30
CA TYR A 36 6.23 -5.16 3.54
C TYR A 36 6.16 -5.38 2.02
N LYS A 37 6.21 -6.62 1.53
CA LYS A 37 6.28 -6.91 0.09
C LYS A 37 5.00 -6.52 -0.65
N TRP A 38 3.84 -6.89 -0.12
CA TRP A 38 2.59 -6.55 -0.78
C TRP A 38 2.22 -5.08 -0.54
N LYS A 39 2.51 -4.53 0.64
CA LYS A 39 2.28 -3.11 0.94
C LYS A 39 3.12 -2.18 0.06
N SER A 40 4.34 -2.56 -0.29
CA SER A 40 5.17 -1.75 -1.20
C SER A 40 4.57 -1.66 -2.59
N ILE A 41 4.03 -2.77 -3.13
CA ILE A 41 3.32 -2.78 -4.41
C ILE A 41 2.04 -1.93 -4.31
N VAL A 42 1.23 -2.10 -3.25
CA VAL A 42 0.03 -1.28 -3.04
C VAL A 42 0.37 0.21 -3.01
N LEU A 43 1.43 0.59 -2.30
CA LEU A 43 1.89 1.97 -2.23
C LEU A 43 2.37 2.51 -3.59
N GLN A 44 3.14 1.73 -4.36
CA GLN A 44 3.59 2.10 -5.71
C GLN A 44 2.43 2.40 -6.65
N HIS A 45 1.30 1.70 -6.47
CA HIS A 45 0.11 1.83 -7.31
C HIS A 45 -0.98 2.75 -6.72
N PHE A 46 -0.78 3.33 -5.53
CA PHE A 46 -1.76 4.18 -4.85
C PHE A 46 -2.31 5.30 -5.74
N ASN A 47 -1.43 6.04 -6.43
CA ASN A 47 -1.85 7.16 -7.28
C ASN A 47 -2.73 6.70 -8.46
N LYS A 48 -2.50 5.50 -9.01
CA LYS A 48 -3.31 4.95 -10.10
C LYS A 48 -4.71 4.57 -9.61
N ILE A 49 -4.81 3.99 -8.40
CA ILE A 49 -6.09 3.74 -7.76
C ILE A 49 -6.83 5.05 -7.50
N GLN A 50 -6.14 6.04 -6.91
CA GLN A 50 -6.74 7.34 -6.58
C GLN A 50 -7.31 8.06 -7.82
N ARG A 51 -6.62 7.97 -8.96
CA ARG A 51 -7.06 8.55 -10.24
C ARG A 51 -8.06 7.68 -11.00
N LYS A 52 -8.48 6.55 -10.43
CA LYS A 52 -9.37 5.55 -11.05
C LYS A 52 -8.80 4.99 -12.37
N GLU A 53 -7.48 5.02 -12.53
CA GLU A 53 -6.75 4.41 -13.67
C GLU A 53 -6.53 2.90 -13.47
N MET A 54 -6.74 2.41 -12.24
CA MET A 54 -6.60 1.01 -11.86
C MET A 54 -7.70 0.65 -10.85
N SER A 55 -8.35 -0.50 -11.02
CA SER A 55 -9.30 -1.03 -10.02
C SER A 55 -8.58 -1.83 -8.94
N ILE A 56 -9.26 -2.05 -7.80
CA ILE A 56 -8.73 -2.88 -6.71
C ILE A 56 -8.53 -4.33 -7.19
N GLU A 57 -9.43 -4.86 -8.02
CA GLU A 57 -9.34 -6.21 -8.59
C GLU A 57 -8.12 -6.35 -9.51
N GLN A 58 -7.80 -5.31 -10.29
CA GLN A 58 -6.60 -5.25 -11.11
C GLN A 58 -5.34 -5.22 -10.24
N LEU A 59 -5.34 -4.46 -9.14
CA LEU A 59 -4.22 -4.44 -8.19
C LEU A 59 -4.04 -5.78 -7.48
N VAL A 60 -5.12 -6.45 -7.05
CA VAL A 60 -5.05 -7.81 -6.46
C VAL A 60 -4.49 -8.80 -7.48
N SER A 61 -4.90 -8.71 -8.74
CA SER A 61 -4.35 -9.55 -9.81
C SER A 61 -2.88 -9.24 -10.10
N LEU A 62 -2.47 -7.98 -9.97
CA LEU A 62 -1.07 -7.58 -10.09
C LEU A 62 -0.21 -8.16 -8.96
N LEU A 63 -0.69 -8.10 -7.71
CA LEU A 63 0.01 -8.70 -6.56
C LEU A 63 0.32 -10.18 -6.79
N GLU A 64 -0.64 -10.94 -7.32
CA GLU A 64 -0.43 -12.35 -7.67
C GLU A 64 0.59 -12.53 -8.79
N LYS A 65 0.54 -11.71 -9.85
CA LYS A 65 1.51 -11.72 -10.95
C LYS A 65 2.93 -11.39 -10.49
N GLU A 66 3.07 -10.52 -9.50
CA GLU A 66 4.33 -10.17 -8.83
C GLU A 66 4.78 -11.26 -7.81
N GLY A 67 4.09 -12.40 -7.78
CA GLY A 67 4.47 -13.58 -6.99
C GLY A 67 3.99 -13.56 -5.54
N MET A 68 3.06 -12.66 -5.17
CA MET A 68 2.44 -12.71 -3.85
C MET A 68 1.55 -13.95 -3.76
N ARG A 69 1.76 -14.76 -2.72
CA ARG A 69 0.95 -15.95 -2.45
C ARG A 69 -0.14 -15.62 -1.45
N PHE A 70 -1.38 -15.97 -1.79
CA PHE A 70 -2.54 -15.75 -0.96
C PHE A 70 -2.94 -17.02 -0.22
N ALA A 71 -3.29 -16.88 1.05
CA ALA A 71 -3.92 -17.91 1.87
C ALA A 71 -5.45 -17.95 1.70
N GLN A 72 -6.02 -16.94 1.03
CA GLN A 72 -7.45 -16.75 0.81
C GLN A 72 -7.75 -16.43 -0.65
N SER A 73 -9.03 -16.50 -1.04
CA SER A 73 -9.49 -16.13 -2.37
C SER A 73 -9.25 -14.65 -2.69
N LYS A 74 -9.08 -14.30 -3.97
CA LYS A 74 -8.88 -12.90 -4.41
C LYS A 74 -9.99 -11.94 -3.93
N SER A 75 -11.23 -12.43 -3.81
CA SER A 75 -12.33 -11.62 -3.29
C SER A 75 -12.11 -11.22 -1.83
N LEU A 76 -11.55 -12.11 -1.01
CA LEU A 76 -11.16 -11.82 0.38
C LEU A 76 -9.86 -10.99 0.46
N ILE A 77 -8.94 -11.15 -0.48
CA ILE A 77 -7.70 -10.35 -0.53
C ILE A 77 -7.97 -8.86 -0.78
N ARG A 78 -9.11 -8.51 -1.40
CA ARG A 78 -9.51 -7.10 -1.54
C ARG A 78 -9.59 -6.37 -0.20
N TYR A 79 -10.01 -7.03 0.89
CA TYR A 79 -10.19 -6.38 2.19
C TYR A 79 -8.89 -5.80 2.77
N PRO A 80 -7.80 -6.57 2.96
CA PRO A 80 -6.53 -6.00 3.41
C PRO A 80 -5.94 -4.98 2.43
N VAL A 81 -6.14 -5.15 1.11
CA VAL A 81 -5.67 -4.16 0.12
C VAL A 81 -6.40 -2.83 0.30
N ILE A 82 -7.73 -2.85 0.45
CA ILE A 82 -8.56 -1.65 0.70
C ILE A 82 -8.15 -0.97 2.02
N ASP A 83 -7.98 -1.74 3.08
CA ASP A 83 -7.59 -1.21 4.39
C ASP A 83 -6.20 -0.52 4.32
N CYS A 84 -5.25 -1.15 3.63
CA CYS A 84 -3.95 -0.55 3.35
C CYS A 84 -4.04 0.75 2.53
N LEU A 85 -4.84 0.77 1.46
CA LEU A 85 -5.06 1.96 0.64
C LEU A 85 -5.66 3.12 1.45
N LYS A 86 -6.64 2.84 2.33
CA LYS A 86 -7.22 3.83 3.24
C LYS A 86 -6.19 4.39 4.20
N HIS A 87 -5.34 3.53 4.77
CA HIS A 87 -4.26 3.97 5.65
C HIS A 87 -3.22 4.84 4.92
N ILE A 88 -2.82 4.46 3.71
CA ILE A 88 -1.91 5.26 2.86
C ILE A 88 -2.51 6.65 2.57
N ALA A 89 -3.81 6.70 2.24
CA ALA A 89 -4.52 7.96 2.00
C ALA A 89 -4.49 8.86 3.26
N LYS A 90 -4.77 8.28 4.43
CA LYS A 90 -4.70 8.98 5.73
C LYS A 90 -3.30 9.55 6.01
N ILE A 91 -2.24 8.77 5.79
CA ILE A 91 -0.86 9.23 6.02
C ILE A 91 -0.43 10.30 4.99
N SER A 92 -0.96 10.21 3.78
CA SER A 92 -0.63 11.14 2.68
C SER A 92 -1.47 12.42 2.69
N GLY A 93 -2.53 12.49 3.52
CA GLY A 93 -3.51 13.59 3.47
C GLY A 93 -4.32 13.60 2.17
N ALA A 94 -4.44 12.45 1.50
CA ALA A 94 -5.15 12.30 0.24
C ALA A 94 -6.59 11.82 0.49
N ASN A 95 -7.52 12.24 -0.36
CA ASN A 95 -8.84 11.64 -0.44
C ASN A 95 -8.82 10.48 -1.45
N ILE A 96 -9.43 9.35 -1.08
CA ILE A 96 -9.55 8.18 -1.95
C ILE A 96 -10.98 7.64 -1.88
N GLU A 97 -11.56 7.39 -3.06
CA GLU A 97 -12.86 6.75 -3.23
C GLU A 97 -12.61 5.35 -3.82
N LEU A 98 -13.02 4.31 -3.09
CA LEU A 98 -12.67 2.90 -3.32
C LEU A 98 -13.90 2.05 -3.60
#